data_AF-A0A517M942-F1
#
_entry.id   AF-A0A517M942-F1
#
_cell.length_a   1.000
_cell.length_b   1.000
_cell.length_c   1.000
_cell.angle_alpha   90.00
_cell.angle_beta   90.00
_cell.angle_gamma   90.00
#
_symmetry.space_group_name_H-M   'P 1'
#
loop_
_entity.id
_entity.type
_entity.pdbx_description
1 polymer ?
#
loop_
_entity_poly.entity_id
_entity_poly.type
_entity_poly.pdbx_seq_one_letter_code
_entity_poly.pdbx_strand_id
1 'polypeptide(L)'
;MMETILTQLERIELQLNRLVEAKAIQEWYDTKTVGEILDRAAYSVREWCRLGRVKAEKRVCGRGSAKEWMISNAELERIKSEGLLPLERR
;
A
#
# COMPACT_ATOMS: atom_id res chain seq x y z
N MET A 1 -29.75 23.84 22.86
CA MET A 1 -29.42 22.43 23.18
C MET A 1 -29.60 21.52 21.97
N MET A 2 -30.80 21.41 21.38
CA MET A 2 -31.03 20.51 20.24
C MET A 2 -30.19 20.87 19.00
N GLU A 3 -30.11 22.15 18.67
CA GLU A 3 -29.33 22.68 17.54
C GLU A 3 -27.83 22.41 17.70
N THR A 4 -27.31 22.55 18.93
CA THR A 4 -25.90 22.27 19.26
C THR A 4 -25.55 20.79 19.05
N ILE A 5 -26.49 19.88 19.35
CA ILE A 5 -26.30 18.45 19.16
C ILE A 5 -26.27 18.10 17.66
N LEU A 6 -27.18 18.69 16.87
CA LEU A 6 -27.23 18.46 15.42
C LEU A 6 -25.94 18.91 14.72
N THR A 7 -25.41 20.09 15.06
CA THR A 7 -24.14 20.57 14.50
C THR A 7 -22.95 19.66 14.85
N GLN A 8 -22.92 19.10 16.06
CA GLN A 8 -21.86 18.16 16.43
C GLN A 8 -21.98 16.84 15.68
N LEU A 9 -23.19 16.34 15.46
CA LEU A 9 -23.44 15.14 14.67
C LEU A 9 -22.97 15.30 13.23
N GLU A 10 -23.33 16.40 12.56
CA GLU A 10 -22.86 16.69 11.19
C GLU A 10 -21.34 16.75 11.10
N ARG A 11 -20.69 17.37 12.10
CA ARG A 11 -19.23 17.44 12.15
C ARG A 11 -18.59 16.06 12.31
N ILE A 12 -19.16 15.22 13.17
CA ILE A 12 -18.68 13.84 13.37
C ILE A 12 -18.90 13.03 12.09
N GLU A 13 -20.06 13.14 11.45
CA GLU A 13 -20.39 12.43 10.22
C GLU A 13 -19.44 12.81 9.07
N LEU A 14 -19.14 14.10 8.92
CA LEU A 14 -18.14 14.58 7.96
C LEU A 14 -16.74 14.01 8.23
N GLN A 15 -16.33 13.93 9.49
CA GLN A 15 -15.03 13.35 9.86
C GLN A 15 -14.99 11.84 9.62
N LEU A 16 -16.08 11.12 9.91
CA LEU A 16 -16.20 9.69 9.64
C LEU A 16 -16.16 9.40 8.14
N ASN A 17 -16.87 10.17 7.32
CA ASN A 17 -16.86 10.02 5.88
C ASN A 17 -15.45 10.20 5.29
N ARG A 18 -14.70 11.21 5.75
CA ARG A 18 -13.29 11.40 5.35
C ARG A 18 -12.39 10.23 5.73
N LEU A 19 -12.61 9.62 6.89
CA LEU A 19 -11.84 8.45 7.34
C LEU A 19 -12.19 7.20 6.53
N VAL A 20 -13.45 7.05 6.10
CA VAL A 20 -13.89 5.94 5.25
C VAL A 20 -13.36 6.09 3.82
N GLU A 21 -13.44 7.28 3.24
CA GLU A 21 -12.90 7.59 1.90
C GLU A 21 -11.38 7.38 1.85
N ALA A 22 -10.66 7.72 2.92
CA ALA A 22 -9.23 7.45 3.04
C ALA A 22 -8.89 5.95 3.20
N LYS A 23 -9.87 5.08 3.48
CA LYS A 23 -9.68 3.67 3.86
C LYS A 23 -10.14 2.65 2.81
N ALA A 24 -10.31 3.03 1.54
CA ALA A 24 -10.34 2.03 0.47
C ALA A 24 -8.94 1.41 0.32
N ILE A 25 -8.60 0.50 1.23
CA ILE A 25 -7.32 -0.21 1.24
C ILE A 25 -7.35 -1.20 0.09
N GLN A 26 -6.59 -0.89 -0.95
CA GLN A 26 -6.32 -1.85 -2.02
C GLN A 26 -5.46 -2.98 -1.46
N GLU A 27 -5.86 -4.22 -1.70
CA GLU A 27 -5.16 -5.38 -1.13
C GLU A 27 -3.79 -5.61 -1.77
N TRP A 28 -3.64 -5.27 -3.05
CA TRP A 28 -2.43 -5.54 -3.84
C TRP A 28 -2.01 -4.33 -4.66
N TYR A 29 -0.76 -3.90 -4.51
CA TYR A 29 -0.18 -2.76 -5.21
C TYR A 29 0.90 -3.19 -6.20
N ASP A 30 1.02 -2.47 -7.31
CA ASP A 30 2.16 -2.64 -8.21
C ASP A 30 3.40 -1.89 -7.69
N THR A 31 4.56 -2.13 -8.32
CA THR A 31 5.83 -1.50 -7.91
C THR A 31 5.85 0.02 -8.07
N LYS A 32 5.02 0.58 -8.96
CA LYS A 32 4.95 2.02 -9.18
C LYS A 32 4.18 2.68 -8.04
N THR A 33 3.00 2.16 -7.71
CA THR A 33 2.18 2.66 -6.59
C THR A 33 2.91 2.51 -5.26
N VAL A 34 3.59 1.38 -5.01
CA VAL A 34 4.41 1.24 -3.80
C VAL A 34 5.56 2.25 -3.77
N GLY A 35 6.18 2.52 -4.93
CA GLY A 35 7.20 3.56 -5.06
C GLY A 35 6.67 4.94 -4.67
N GLU A 36 5.49 5.32 -5.16
CA GLU A 36 4.82 6.58 -4.81
C GLU A 36 4.51 6.66 -3.31
N ILE A 37 4.01 5.58 -2.69
CA ILE A 37 3.67 5.54 -1.26
C ILE A 37 4.91 5.65 -0.36
N LEU A 38 6.02 5.02 -0.75
CA LEU A 38 7.26 4.97 0.05
C LEU A 38 8.27 6.07 -0.33
N ASP A 39 7.92 6.96 -1.25
CA ASP A 39 8.80 7.97 -1.83
C ASP A 39 10.10 7.36 -2.39
N ARG A 40 9.93 6.38 -3.30
CA ARG A 40 11.02 5.63 -3.95
C ARG A 40 10.75 5.44 -5.43
N ALA A 41 11.82 5.32 -6.20
CA ALA A 41 11.71 4.97 -7.61
C ALA A 41 11.14 3.55 -7.77
N ALA A 42 10.22 3.37 -8.73
CA ALA A 42 9.65 2.06 -9.06
C ALA A 42 10.72 1.00 -9.39
N TYR A 43 11.85 1.44 -9.96
CA TYR A 43 13.02 0.58 -10.20
C TYR A 43 13.57 -0.02 -8.91
N SER A 44 13.73 0.79 -7.85
CA SER A 44 14.23 0.32 -6.55
C SER A 44 13.29 -0.71 -5.94
N VAL A 45 11.98 -0.47 -6.00
CA VAL A 45 10.98 -1.42 -5.49
C VAL A 45 11.03 -2.74 -6.26
N ARG A 46 11.17 -2.69 -7.59
CA ARG A 46 11.35 -3.89 -8.42
C ARG A 46 12.61 -4.67 -8.06
N GLU A 47 13.72 -3.98 -7.80
CA GLU A 47 14.97 -4.62 -7.34
C GLU A 47 14.80 -5.27 -5.97
N TRP A 48 14.02 -4.68 -5.06
CA TRP A 48 13.71 -5.32 -3.78
C TRP A 48 12.97 -6.64 -3.98
N CYS A 49 11.95 -6.67 -4.86
CA CYS A 49 11.24 -7.90 -5.19
C CYS A 49 12.18 -8.94 -5.80
N ARG A 50 13.03 -8.52 -6.75
CA ARG A 50 13.98 -9.42 -7.43
C ARG A 50 14.99 -10.03 -6.46
N LEU A 51 15.44 -9.26 -5.48
CA LEU A 51 16.41 -9.66 -4.46
C LEU A 51 15.77 -10.37 -3.25
N GLY A 52 14.45 -10.60 -3.26
CA GLY A 52 13.73 -11.24 -2.14
C GLY A 52 13.69 -10.40 -0.86
N ARG A 53 13.94 -9.09 -0.98
CA ARG A 53 13.96 -8.18 0.19
C ARG A 53 12.57 -7.75 0.64
N VAL A 54 11.55 -8.11 -0.13
CA VAL A 54 10.13 -7.88 0.16
C VAL A 54 9.34 -9.11 -0.28
N LYS A 55 8.26 -9.41 0.43
CA LYS A 55 7.34 -10.49 0.07
C LYS A 55 6.42 -10.03 -1.07
N ALA A 56 6.77 -10.37 -2.30
CA ALA A 56 6.05 -9.98 -3.50
C ALA A 56 5.71 -11.21 -4.37
N GLU A 57 4.59 -11.12 -5.09
CA GLU A 57 4.13 -12.15 -6.01
C GLU A 57 4.11 -11.63 -7.44
N LYS A 58 4.23 -12.52 -8.43
CA LYS A 58 3.99 -12.14 -9.83
C LYS A 58 2.52 -12.31 -10.16
N ARG A 59 1.93 -11.29 -10.77
CA ARG A 59 0.52 -11.28 -11.19
C ARG A 59 0.21 -12.53 -12.03
N VAL A 60 -0.88 -13.22 -11.71
CA VAL A 60 -1.26 -14.48 -12.40
C VAL A 60 -1.54 -14.23 -13.89
N CYS A 61 -2.17 -13.09 -14.21
CA CYS A 61 -2.46 -12.63 -15.57
C CYS A 61 -1.67 -11.35 -15.93
N GLY A 62 -1.33 -11.16 -17.21
CA GLY A 62 -0.58 -9.99 -17.69
C GLY A 62 -0.22 -10.07 -19.18
N ARG A 63 0.19 -8.95 -19.78
CA ARG A 63 0.71 -8.92 -21.17
C ARG A 63 2.24 -9.00 -21.16
N GLY A 64 2.79 -9.94 -21.93
CA GLY A 64 4.23 -10.17 -22.09
C GLY A 64 4.79 -11.34 -21.27
N SER A 65 6.07 -11.64 -21.46
CA SER A 65 6.78 -12.76 -20.80
C SER A 65 7.13 -12.48 -19.33
N ALA A 66 7.20 -11.21 -18.93
CA ALA A 66 7.48 -10.78 -17.58
C ALA A 66 6.19 -10.27 -16.91
N LYS A 67 5.56 -11.15 -16.12
CA LYS A 67 4.44 -10.77 -15.23
C LYS A 67 4.88 -9.69 -14.24
N GLU A 68 4.00 -8.72 -13.97
CA GLU A 68 4.23 -7.62 -13.03
C GLU A 68 4.35 -8.11 -11.58
N TRP A 69 5.20 -7.46 -10.79
CA TRP A 69 5.29 -7.70 -9.34
C TRP A 69 4.14 -7.01 -8.62
N MET A 70 3.52 -7.73 -7.69
CA MET A 70 2.45 -7.30 -6.81
C MET A 70 2.91 -7.44 -5.36
N ILE A 71 2.67 -6.40 -4.56
CA ILE A 71 3.01 -6.34 -3.14
C ILE A 71 1.70 -6.18 -2.38
N SER A 72 1.44 -7.04 -1.40
CA SER A 72 0.22 -6.96 -0.60
C SER A 72 0.24 -5.74 0.33
N ASN A 73 -0.92 -5.24 0.72
CA ASN A 73 -1.03 -4.18 1.72
C ASN A 73 -0.34 -4.58 3.04
N ALA A 74 -0.49 -5.85 3.45
CA ALA A 74 0.17 -6.38 4.64
C ALA A 74 1.70 -6.27 4.55
N GLU A 75 2.29 -6.58 3.39
CA GLU A 75 3.73 -6.41 3.19
C GLU A 75 4.13 -4.93 3.12
N LEU A 76 3.31 -4.07 2.52
CA LEU A 76 3.57 -2.62 2.50
C LEU A 76 3.62 -2.04 3.91
N GLU A 77 2.67 -2.41 4.78
CA GLU A 77 2.68 -1.99 6.19
C GLU A 77 3.88 -2.57 6.94
N ARG A 78 4.28 -3.83 6.66
CA ARG A 78 5.51 -4.41 7.20
C ARG A 78 6.75 -3.60 6.78
N ILE A 79 6.87 -3.22 5.51
CA ILE A 79 7.99 -2.41 5.01
C ILE A 79 8.05 -1.06 5.72
N LYS A 80 6.90 -0.40 5.95
CA LYS A 80 6.85 0.86 6.70
C LYS A 80 7.31 0.70 8.14
N SER A 81 6.95 -0.41 8.79
CA SER A 81 7.25 -0.64 10.21
C SER A 81 8.65 -1.20 10.46
N GLU A 82 9.13 -2.12 9.62
CA GLU A 82 10.33 -2.93 9.86
C GLU A 82 11.43 -2.66 8.82
N GLY A 83 11.08 -2.06 7.69
CA GLY A 83 11.98 -1.92 6.55
C GLY A 83 12.11 -3.19 5.69
N LEU A 84 13.18 -3.22 4.90
CA LEU A 84 13.45 -4.29 3.94
C LEU A 84 14.05 -5.51 4.63
N LEU A 85 13.69 -6.71 4.17
CA LEU A 85 14.32 -7.94 4.62
C LEU A 85 15.84 -7.92 4.31
N PRO A 86 16.65 -8.65 5.10
CA PRO A 86 18.05 -8.86 4.81
C PRO A 86 18.25 -9.43 3.41
N LEU A 87 19.38 -9.11 2.79
CA LEU A 87 19.78 -9.79 1.55
C LEU A 87 20.13 -11.23 1.88
N GLU A 88 19.38 -12.19 1.32
CA GLU A 88 19.77 -13.59 1.40
C GLU A 88 21.08 -13.78 0.64
N ARG A 89 22.10 -14.27 1.35
CA ARG A 89 23.36 -14.71 0.76
C ARG A 89 23.09 -16.06 0.11
N ARG A 90 22.94 -16.08 -1.21
CA ARG A 90 22.91 -17.33 -1.99
C ARG A 90 24.27 -18.01 -2.00
#